data_AF-A0A1V4LI31-F1
#
_entry.id   AF-A0A1V4LI31-F1
#
_cell.length_a   1.000
_cell.length_b   1.000
_cell.length_c   1.000
_cell.angle_alpha   90.00
_cell.angle_beta   90.00
_cell.angle_gamma   90.00
#
_symmetry.space_group_name_H-M   'P 1'
#
loop_
_entity.id
_entity.type
_entity.pdbx_description
1 polymer ?
#
loop_
_entity_poly.entity_id
_entity_poly.type
_entity_poly.pdbx_seq_one_letter_code
_entity_poly.pdbx_strand_id
1 'polypeptide(L)'
;MCSPSISLTVKQAAQVMNVSERSVYSARKIQREATPDVIEAVEQGRMSLNAALKTLNPDKAPTISVGEHLSLVLAENESLKREIARLNAKIKMLGY
;
A
#
# COMPACT_ATOMS: atom_id res chain seq x y z
N MET A 1 15.97 13.35 39.80
CA MET A 1 16.00 14.61 39.02
C MET A 1 15.04 14.45 37.86
N CYS A 2 13.94 15.21 37.82
CA CYS A 2 13.03 15.21 36.68
C CYS A 2 13.62 16.11 35.59
N SER A 3 14.07 15.53 34.49
CA SER A 3 14.49 16.30 33.32
C SER A 3 13.28 17.02 32.72
N PRO A 4 13.38 18.31 32.36
CA PRO A 4 12.30 18.99 31.66
C PRO A 4 12.11 18.31 30.31
N SER A 5 10.95 17.71 30.09
CA SER A 5 10.57 17.21 28.77
C SER A 5 10.30 18.41 27.86
N ILE A 6 11.29 18.81 27.07
CA ILE A 6 11.12 19.81 26.02
C ILE A 6 10.20 19.19 24.98
N SER A 7 8.90 19.48 25.07
CA SER A 7 7.91 19.09 24.07
C SER A 7 7.93 20.11 22.94
N LEU A 8 8.61 19.78 21.85
CA LEU A 8 8.54 20.58 20.63
C LEU A 8 7.18 20.41 19.96
N THR A 9 6.62 21.51 19.45
CA THR A 9 5.46 21.43 18.55
C THR A 9 5.88 20.81 17.22
N VAL A 10 4.92 20.23 16.49
CA VAL A 10 5.18 19.64 15.16
C VAL A 10 5.81 20.67 14.20
N LYS A 11 5.33 21.91 14.24
CA LYS A 11 5.84 23.02 13.43
C LYS A 11 7.30 23.34 13.75
N GLN A 12 7.64 23.42 15.05
CA GLN A 12 9.03 23.66 15.47
C GLN A 12 9.94 22.50 15.07
N ALA A 13 9.51 21.26 15.26
CA ALA A 13 10.28 20.08 14.86
C ALA A 13 10.52 20.06 13.34
N ALA A 14 9.49 20.35 12.55
CA ALA A 14 9.57 20.43 11.10
C ALA A 14 10.59 21.49 10.65
N GLN A 15 10.57 22.67 11.28
CA GLN A 15 11.50 23.76 10.98
C GLN A 15 12.94 23.42 11.38
N VAL A 16 13.17 22.84 12.56
CA VAL A 16 14.51 22.43 13.03
C VAL A 16 15.12 21.35 12.14
N MET A 17 14.30 20.40 11.70
CA MET A 17 14.75 19.28 10.86
C MET A 17 14.72 19.59 9.35
N ASN A 18 14.31 20.81 8.96
CA ASN A 18 14.12 21.20 7.56
C ASN A 18 13.26 20.21 6.75
N VAL A 19 12.14 19.78 7.31
CA VAL A 19 11.18 18.88 6.67
C VAL A 19 9.77 19.48 6.69
N SER A 20 8.86 18.89 5.93
CA SER A 20 7.45 19.26 6.00
C SER A 20 6.81 18.78 7.31
N GLU A 21 5.83 19.53 7.83
CA GLU A 21 5.01 19.10 8.98
C GLU A 21 4.37 17.72 8.75
N ARG A 22 3.97 17.42 7.50
CA ARG A 22 3.42 16.13 7.09
C ARG A 22 4.37 14.97 7.36
N SER A 23 5.67 15.16 7.13
CA SER A 23 6.68 14.13 7.42
C SER A 23 6.77 13.84 8.91
N VAL A 24 6.71 14.88 9.75
CA VAL A 24 6.72 14.75 11.21
C VAL A 24 5.46 14.03 11.70
N TYR A 25 4.27 14.39 11.18
CA TYR A 25 3.02 13.67 11.49
C TYR A 25 3.10 12.19 11.09
N SER A 26 3.63 11.89 9.90
CA SER A 26 3.77 10.53 9.39
C SER A 26 4.70 9.69 10.27
N ALA A 27 5.88 10.24 10.62
CA ALA A 27 6.83 9.60 11.51
C ALA A 27 6.24 9.34 12.90
N ARG A 28 5.52 10.32 13.46
CA ARG A 28 4.83 10.17 14.75
C ARG A 28 3.74 9.09 14.71
N LYS A 29 3.02 8.97 13.60
CA LYS A 29 2.03 7.91 13.40
C LYS A 29 2.69 6.54 13.36
N ILE A 30 3.76 6.39 12.58
CA ILE A 30 4.53 5.15 12.49
C ILE A 30 5.08 4.73 13.86
N GLN A 31 5.70 5.65 14.61
CA GLN A 31 6.19 5.33 15.96
C GLN A 31 5.09 4.86 16.94
N ARG A 32 3.83 5.26 16.74
CA ARG A 32 2.72 4.91 17.62
C ARG A 32 2.06 3.58 17.25
N GLU A 33 1.95 3.29 15.96
CA GLU A 33 1.07 2.24 15.44
C GLU A 33 1.84 1.08 14.79
N ALA A 34 3.10 1.29 14.38
CA ALA A 34 3.86 0.27 13.65
C ALA A 34 4.45 -0.79 14.58
N THR A 35 4.71 -1.96 14.02
CA THR A 35 5.46 -3.01 14.71
C THR A 35 6.93 -2.59 14.89
N PRO A 36 7.63 -3.10 15.93
CA PRO A 36 9.03 -2.77 16.17
C PRO A 36 9.93 -2.98 14.97
N ASP A 37 9.73 -4.07 14.22
CA ASP A 37 10.51 -4.41 13.02
C ASP A 37 10.38 -3.34 11.92
N VAL A 38 9.18 -2.75 11.76
CA VAL A 38 8.94 -1.69 10.78
C VAL A 38 9.63 -0.39 11.22
N ILE A 39 9.59 -0.08 12.51
CA ILE A 39 10.29 1.09 13.08
C ILE A 39 11.80 0.95 12.82
N GLU A 40 12.37 -0.20 13.16
CA GLU A 40 13.79 -0.49 12.96
C GLU A 40 14.19 -0.39 11.48
N ALA A 41 13.37 -0.94 10.57
CA ALA A 41 13.63 -0.85 9.14
C ALA A 41 13.61 0.60 8.62
N VAL A 42 12.75 1.46 9.16
CA VAL A 42 12.70 2.89 8.81
C VAL A 42 13.92 3.63 9.36
N GLU A 43 14.27 3.39 10.64
CA GLU A 43 15.42 4.03 11.29
C GLU A 43 16.75 3.66 10.61
N GLN A 44 16.88 2.41 10.17
CA GLN A 44 18.06 1.93 9.45
C GLN A 44 18.05 2.30 7.95
N GLY A 45 17.05 3.06 7.50
CA GLY A 45 16.94 3.53 6.12
C GLY A 45 16.62 2.44 5.09
N ARG A 46 16.29 1.22 5.53
CA ARG A 46 15.84 0.12 4.64
C ARG A 46 14.41 0.32 4.15
N MET A 47 13.60 1.11 4.84
CA MET A 47 12.20 1.37 4.51
C MET A 47 11.89 2.87 4.54
N SER A 48 11.12 3.35 3.56
CA SER A 48 10.65 4.75 3.55
C SER A 48 9.44 4.95 4.46
N LEU A 49 9.23 6.18 4.93
CA LEU A 49 8.03 6.56 5.70
C LEU A 49 6.73 6.20 4.95
N ASN A 50 6.69 6.40 3.63
CA ASN A 50 5.50 6.06 2.83
C ASN A 50 5.24 4.56 2.75
N ALA A 51 6.30 3.74 2.67
CA ALA A 51 6.15 2.29 2.69
C ALA A 51 5.62 1.81 4.06
N ALA A 52 6.18 2.33 5.15
CA ALA A 52 5.70 2.04 6.50
C ALA A 52 4.25 2.51 6.73
N LEU A 53 3.82 3.64 6.17
CA LEU A 53 2.42 4.07 6.27
C LEU A 53 1.43 3.11 5.58
N LYS A 54 1.87 2.42 4.52
CA LYS A 54 1.05 1.41 3.82
C LYS A 54 0.89 0.15 4.65
N THR A 55 1.90 -0.25 5.43
CA THR A 55 1.77 -1.42 6.31
C THR A 55 0.76 -1.19 7.44
N LEU A 56 0.57 0.07 7.85
CA LEU A 56 -0.46 0.46 8.82
C LEU A 56 -1.89 0.46 8.25
N ASN A 57 -2.04 0.59 6.93
CA ASN A 57 -3.35 0.66 6.26
C ASN A 57 -3.35 -0.26 5.04
N PRO A 58 -3.41 -1.59 5.23
CA PRO A 58 -3.36 -2.55 4.13
C PRO A 58 -4.51 -2.35 3.12
N ASP A 59 -5.63 -1.74 3.55
CA ASP A 59 -6.80 -1.49 2.71
C ASP A 59 -6.61 -0.39 1.65
N LYS A 60 -5.47 0.33 1.68
CA LYS A 60 -5.08 1.29 0.62
C LYS A 60 -4.04 0.68 -0.32
N ALA A 61 -4.30 -0.53 -0.80
CA ALA A 61 -3.74 -0.99 -2.08
C ALA A 61 -4.03 0.07 -3.18
N PRO A 62 -3.26 0.15 -4.28
CA PRO A 62 -3.65 0.99 -5.41
C PRO A 62 -5.05 0.55 -5.85
N THR A 63 -6.05 1.32 -5.47
CA THR A 63 -7.43 1.13 -5.89
C THR A 63 -7.46 1.49 -7.36
N ILE A 64 -7.15 0.51 -8.22
CA ILE A 64 -7.77 0.46 -9.54
C ILE A 64 -9.26 0.65 -9.25
N SER A 65 -9.88 1.66 -9.84
CA SER A 65 -11.29 1.92 -9.55
C SER A 65 -12.10 0.65 -9.81
N VAL A 66 -13.14 0.41 -9.02
CA VAL A 66 -13.98 -0.80 -9.19
C VAL A 66 -14.44 -0.96 -10.64
N GLY A 67 -14.68 0.16 -11.35
CA GLY A 67 -15.01 0.19 -12.78
C GLY A 67 -13.87 -0.27 -13.70
N GLU A 68 -12.63 0.18 -13.48
CA GLU A 68 -11.47 -0.25 -14.27
C GLU A 68 -11.16 -1.74 -14.05
N HIS A 69 -11.24 -2.21 -12.80
CA HIS A 69 -11.03 -3.63 -12.50
C HIS A 69 -12.14 -4.51 -13.11
N LEU A 70 -13.40 -4.07 -13.01
CA LEU A 70 -14.52 -4.76 -13.62
C LEU A 70 -14.37 -4.85 -15.15
N SER A 71 -13.91 -3.77 -15.80
CA SER A 71 -13.69 -3.74 -17.25
C SER A 71 -12.65 -4.76 -17.71
N LEU A 72 -11.54 -4.87 -16.97
CA LEU A 72 -10.49 -5.87 -17.21
C LEU A 72 -11.02 -7.31 -17.04
N VAL A 73 -11.71 -7.56 -15.92
CA VAL A 73 -12.26 -8.89 -15.61
C VAL A 73 -13.31 -9.30 -16.64
N LEU A 74 -14.15 -8.38 -17.12
CA LEU A 74 -15.13 -8.67 -18.18
C LEU A 74 -14.46 -9.01 -19.51
N ALA A 75 -13.41 -8.29 -19.89
CA ALA A 75 -12.66 -8.58 -21.12
C ALA A 75 -12.00 -9.96 -21.07
N GLU A 76 -11.42 -10.32 -19.93
CA GLU A 76 -10.81 -11.64 -19.71
C GLU A 76 -11.87 -12.76 -19.76
N ASN A 77 -13.02 -12.56 -19.13
CA ASN A 77 -14.14 -13.51 -19.17
C ASN A 77 -14.63 -13.77 -20.60
N GLU A 78 -14.73 -12.73 -21.43
CA GLU A 78 -15.12 -12.90 -22.84
C GLU A 78 -14.07 -13.66 -23.65
N SER A 79 -12.78 -13.44 -23.38
CA SER A 79 -11.70 -14.23 -23.99
C SER A 79 -11.79 -15.71 -23.60
N LEU A 80 -11.96 -16.00 -22.31
CA LEU A 80 -12.08 -17.36 -21.79
C LEU A 80 -13.30 -18.09 -22.37
N LYS A 81 -14.46 -17.42 -22.48
CA LYS A 81 -15.65 -17.99 -23.11
C LYS A 81 -15.40 -18.38 -24.57
N ARG A 82 -14.67 -17.55 -25.33
CA ARG A 82 -14.31 -17.88 -26.73
C ARG A 82 -13.41 -19.09 -26.80
N GLU A 83 -12.45 -19.20 -25.89
CA GLU A 83 -11.54 -20.35 -25.86
C GLU A 83 -12.27 -21.63 -25.46
N ILE A 84 -13.18 -21.57 -24.48
CA ILE A 84 -14.07 -22.69 -24.14
C ILE A 84 -14.89 -23.12 -25.36
N ALA A 85 -15.46 -22.18 -26.11
CA ALA A 85 -16.22 -22.49 -27.31
C ALA A 85 -15.36 -23.19 -28.39
N ARG A 86 -14.12 -22.73 -28.59
CA ARG A 86 -13.16 -23.40 -29.49
C ARG A 86 -12.81 -24.81 -29.04
N LEU A 87 -12.49 -24.98 -27.76
CA LEU A 87 -12.13 -26.28 -27.20
C LEU A 87 -13.30 -27.26 -27.30
N ASN A 88 -14.52 -26.82 -27.00
CA ASN A 88 -15.72 -27.65 -27.16
C ASN A 88 -15.98 -28.05 -28.61
N ALA A 89 -15.77 -27.13 -29.56
CA ALA A 89 -15.84 -27.46 -30.98
C ALA A 89 -14.78 -28.51 -31.38
N LYS A 90 -13.56 -28.39 -30.86
CA LYS A 90 -12.48 -29.36 -31.09
C LYS A 90 -12.79 -30.73 -30.49
N ILE A 91 -13.31 -30.79 -29.27
CA ILE A 91 -13.75 -32.03 -28.61
C ILE A 91 -14.81 -32.73 -29.47
N LYS A 92 -15.81 -31.97 -29.94
CA LYS A 92 -16.87 -32.49 -30.83
C LYS A 92 -16.30 -33.07 -32.14
N MET A 93 -15.29 -32.43 -32.72
CA MET A 93 -14.61 -32.92 -33.92
C MET A 93 -13.78 -34.20 -33.67
N LEU A 94 -13.32 -34.39 -32.44
CA LEU A 94 -12.58 -35.59 -32.02
C LEU A 94 -13.51 -36.76 -31.64
N GLY A 95 -14.83 -36.56 -31.67
CA GLY A 95 -15.81 -37.63 -31.43
C GLY A 95 -15.96 -38.04 -29.96
N TYR A 96 -15.58 -37.17 -29.03
CA TYR A 96 -15.83 -37.31 -27.59
C TYR A 96 -17.14 -36.63 -27.18
#